data_AF-A0AAD7CUL0-F1
#
_entry.id   AF-A0AAD7CUL0-F1
#
_cell.length_a   1.000
_cell.length_b   1.000
_cell.length_c   1.000
_cell.angle_alpha   90.00
_cell.angle_beta   90.00
_cell.angle_gamma   90.00
#
_symmetry.space_group_name_H-M   'P 1'
#
loop_
_entity.id
_entity.type
_entity.pdbx_description
1 polymer ?
#
loop_
_entity_poly.entity_id
_entity_poly.type
_entity_poly.pdbx_seq_one_letter_code
_entity_poly.pdbx_strand_id
1 'polypeptide(L)' 'ASSVDAERAFSGGRLQVNHLQHQTSSQTFKARVALGSWIGTPLMPSSSQAAAIMEKKLN' A
#
# COMPACT_ATOMS: atom_id res chain seq x y z
N ALA A 1 6.36 3.87 -14.99
CA ALA A 1 6.86 2.84 -14.06
C ALA A 1 6.24 1.51 -14.46
N SER A 2 7.06 0.57 -14.89
CA SER A 2 6.65 -0.80 -15.24
C SER A 2 6.64 -1.67 -13.97
N SER A 3 5.96 -2.82 -13.98
CA SER A 3 5.98 -3.79 -12.85
C SER A 3 7.41 -4.18 -12.44
N VAL A 4 8.32 -4.19 -13.42
CA VAL A 4 9.76 -4.42 -13.25
C VAL A 4 10.43 -3.35 -12.37
N ASP A 5 10.00 -2.09 -12.46
CA ASP A 5 10.57 -1.01 -11.62
C ASP A 5 10.17 -1.17 -10.16
N ALA A 6 8.93 -1.58 -9.90
CA ALA A 6 8.45 -1.88 -8.55
C ALA A 6 9.18 -3.09 -7.96
N GLU A 7 9.30 -4.17 -8.74
CA GLU A 7 10.00 -5.39 -8.31
C GLU A 7 11.50 -5.14 -8.07
N ARG A 8 12.14 -4.26 -8.86
CA ARG A 8 13.53 -3.84 -8.64
C ARG A 8 13.71 -3.08 -7.33
N ALA A 9 12.77 -2.20 -6.98
CA ALA A 9 12.78 -1.51 -5.70
C ALA A 9 12.59 -2.48 -4.52
N PHE A 10 11.72 -3.50 -4.67
CA PHE A 10 11.55 -4.55 -3.65
C PHE A 10 12.76 -5.48 -3.52
N SER A 11 13.39 -5.84 -4.64
CA SER A 11 14.53 -6.75 -4.69
C SER A 11 15.83 -6.08 -4.20
N GLY A 12 16.14 -4.89 -4.71
CA GLY A 12 17.31 -4.10 -4.28
C GLY A 12 17.19 -3.57 -2.85
N GLY A 13 15.95 -3.35 -2.38
CA GLY A 13 15.64 -2.87 -1.03
C GLY A 13 15.31 -3.96 -0.01
N ARG A 14 15.59 -5.24 -0.30
CA ARG A 14 15.15 -6.40 0.50
C ARG A 14 15.39 -6.25 2.00
N LEU A 15 16.54 -5.73 2.42
CA LEU A 15 16.84 -5.48 3.84
C LEU A 15 15.90 -4.45 4.47
N GLN A 16 15.74 -3.28 3.84
CA GLN A 16 14.87 -2.21 4.35
C GLN A 16 13.40 -2.66 4.35
N VAL A 17 12.96 -3.35 3.30
CA VAL A 17 11.61 -3.92 3.21
C VAL A 17 11.39 -4.97 4.29
N ASN A 18 12.36 -5.85 4.54
CA ASN A 18 12.24 -6.88 5.58
C ASN A 18 12.25 -6.27 6.99
N HIS A 19 13.10 -5.26 7.24
CA HIS A 19 13.08 -4.49 8.49
C HIS A 19 11.75 -3.75 8.71
N LEU A 20 11.21 -3.12 7.67
CA LEU A 20 9.91 -2.44 7.73
C LEU A 20 8.74 -3.42 7.88
N GLN A 21 8.83 -4.61 7.28
CA GLN A 21 7.85 -5.68 7.46
C GLN A 21 7.90 -6.30 8.86
N HIS A 22 9.07 -6.43 9.48
CA HIS A 22 9.14 -6.89 10.87
C HIS A 22 8.60 -5.85 11.86
N GLN A 23 8.65 -4.56 11.51
CA GLN A 23 8.07 -3.47 12.30
C GLN A 23 6.59 -3.17 11.95
N THR A 24 6.08 -3.69 10.84
CA THR A 24 4.72 -3.43 10.32
C THR A 24 4.01 -4.75 10.09
N SER A 25 2.91 -5.01 10.81
CA SER A 25 2.10 -6.22 10.60
C SER A 25 1.85 -6.49 9.10
N SER A 26 1.91 -7.76 8.69
CA SER A 26 1.67 -8.19 7.30
C SER A 26 0.37 -7.62 6.72
N GLN A 27 -0.67 -7.48 7.56
CA GLN A 27 -1.93 -6.89 7.17
C GLN A 27 -1.81 -5.39 6.86
N THR A 28 -1.07 -4.65 7.69
CA THR A 28 -0.81 -3.22 7.48
C THR A 28 0.06 -2.99 6.24
N PHE A 29 1.04 -3.85 5.99
CA PHE A 29 1.85 -3.79 4.77
C PHE A 29 0.98 -3.99 3.51
N LYS A 30 0.16 -5.04 3.47
CA LYS A 30 -0.78 -5.30 2.36
C LYS A 30 -1.75 -4.14 2.14
N ALA A 31 -2.32 -3.59 3.21
CA ALA A 31 -3.23 -2.46 3.14
C ALA A 31 -2.54 -1.20 2.56
N ARG A 32 -1.32 -0.89 2.98
CA ARG A 32 -0.55 0.26 2.47
C ARG A 32 -0.22 0.11 0.98
N VAL A 33 0.16 -1.08 0.54
CA VAL A 33 0.47 -1.36 -0.88
C VAL A 33 -0.80 -1.28 -1.73
N ALA A 34 -1.90 -1.89 -1.30
CA ALA A 34 -3.17 -1.85 -2.03
C ALA A 34 -3.71 -0.41 -2.15
N LEU A 35 -3.76 0.33 -1.03
CA LEU A 35 -4.19 1.72 -1.04
C LEU A 35 -3.26 2.57 -1.90
N GLY A 36 -1.94 2.45 -1.73
CA GLY A 36 -0.96 3.19 -2.53
C GLY A 36 -1.07 2.92 -4.04
N SER A 37 -1.42 1.69 -4.43
CA SER A 37 -1.63 1.32 -5.84
C SER A 37 -2.96 1.83 -6.42
N TRP A 38 -3.96 2.13 -5.58
CA TRP A 38 -5.27 2.56 -6.04
C TRP A 38 -5.46 4.09 -5.99
N ILE A 39 -4.77 4.80 -5.09
CA ILE A 39 -4.82 6.26 -4.99
C ILE A 39 -4.48 6.89 -6.36
N GLY A 40 -5.38 7.74 -6.86
CA GLY A 40 -5.19 8.45 -8.13
C GLY A 40 -5.49 7.63 -9.37
N THR A 41 -5.92 6.37 -9.21
CA THR A 41 -6.48 5.55 -10.30
C THR A 41 -8.01 5.70 -10.33
N PRO A 42 -8.69 5.31 -11.44
CA PRO A 42 -10.16 5.31 -11.48
C PRO A 42 -10.83 4.46 -10.41
N LEU A 43 -10.10 3.50 -9.81
CA LEU A 43 -10.59 2.65 -8.71
C LEU A 43 -10.66 3.41 -7.39
N MET A 44 -9.78 4.39 -7.17
CA MET A 44 -9.80 5.23 -5.98
C MET A 44 -9.25 6.63 -6.31
N PRO A 45 -10.09 7.50 -6.91
CA PRO A 45 -9.65 8.79 -7.43
C PRO A 45 -9.20 9.76 -6.32
N SER A 46 -9.62 9.55 -5.06
CA SER A 46 -9.20 10.36 -3.93
C SER A 46 -9.10 9.53 -2.65
N SER A 47 -8.12 9.84 -1.80
CA SER A 47 -7.94 9.26 -0.47
C SER A 47 -9.12 9.51 0.47
N SER A 48 -9.94 10.53 0.19
CA SER A 48 -11.17 10.81 0.94
C SER A 48 -12.20 9.68 0.83
N GLN A 49 -12.27 8.98 -0.30
CA GLN A 49 -13.15 7.81 -0.45
C GLN A 49 -12.69 6.63 0.42
N ALA A 50 -11.36 6.44 0.55
CA ALA A 50 -10.80 5.42 1.42
C ALA A 50 -11.17 5.69 2.89
N ALA A 51 -11.05 6.95 3.32
CA ALA A 51 -11.43 7.37 4.66
C ALA A 51 -12.92 7.12 4.95
N ALA A 52 -13.80 7.51 4.02
CA ALA A 52 -15.25 7.30 4.16
C ALA A 52 -15.64 5.80 4.28
N ILE A 53 -14.97 4.91 3.52
CA ILE A 53 -15.21 3.46 3.63
C ILE A 53 -14.77 2.93 4.99
N MET A 54 -13.63 3.41 5.51
CA MET A 54 -13.15 3.01 6.84
C MET A 54 -14.07 3.50 7.96
N GLU A 55 -14.53 4.75 7.90
CA GLU A 55 -15.46 5.32 8.88
C GLU A 55 -16.80 4.56 8.90
N LYS A 56 -17.35 4.21 7.73
CA LYS A 56 -18.57 3.40 7.62
C LYS A 56 -18.41 1.97 8.17
N LYS A 57 -17.19 1.43 8.22
CA LYS A 57 -16.92 0.09 8.75
C LYS A 57 -16.68 0.05 10.26
N LEU A 58 -16.35 1.19 10.86
CA LEU A 58 -16.05 1.33 12.28
C LEU A 58 -17.28 1.75 13.11
N ASN A 59 -18.33 2.25 12.45
CA ASN A 59 -19.68 2.42 12.98
C ASN A 59 -20.57 1.24 12.60
#